data_AF-A0A497N1K0-F1
#
_entry.id   AF-A0A497N1K0-F1
#
_cell.length_a   1.000
_cell.length_b   1.000
_cell.length_c   1.000
_cell.angle_alpha   90.00
_cell.angle_beta   90.00
_cell.angle_gamma   90.00
#
_symmetry.space_group_name_H-M   'P 1'
#
loop_
_entity.id
_entity.type
_entity.pdbx_description
1 polymer ?
#
loop_
_entity_poly.entity_id
_entity_poly.type
_entity_poly.pdbx_seq_one_letter_code
_entity_poly.pdbx_strand_id
1 'polypeptide(L)'
;FRLILYRCVYGFKKALEHKEKKVLKQGVWGGRIGIDGYNVLITVESSLQGKLVIFCDDYFVRDVSAVHGKHKITPVTLKALRLIAKTLKNLKPKSVGLFFDSQVSYSGKLASLAREIFLDEGLKGDFLAVKQADNQVLNYGDIAVSSDTVIIDRVEKIFDLAEEVLRKWKLVKLLNLRRVSHIREIYKILLKKL
;
A
#
# COMPACT_ATOMS: atom_id res chain seq x y z
N PHE A 1 -12.66 -11.82 11.33
CA PHE A 1 -13.82 -11.43 10.49
C PHE A 1 -14.09 -9.93 10.52
N ARG A 2 -14.25 -9.29 11.70
CA ARG A 2 -14.55 -7.84 11.84
C ARG A 2 -13.67 -6.89 10.99
N LEU A 3 -12.37 -7.10 10.97
CA LEU A 3 -11.44 -6.24 10.21
C LEU A 3 -11.60 -6.33 8.70
N ILE A 4 -12.04 -7.48 8.18
CA ILE A 4 -12.28 -7.64 6.75
C ILE A 4 -13.53 -6.84 6.35
N LEU A 5 -14.59 -6.91 7.16
CA LEU A 5 -15.79 -6.11 6.92
C LEU A 5 -15.46 -4.61 6.96
N TYR A 6 -14.70 -4.17 7.97
CA TYR A 6 -14.35 -2.76 8.14
C TYR A 6 -13.40 -2.22 7.06
N ARG A 7 -12.45 -3.03 6.59
CA ARG A 7 -11.40 -2.57 5.65
C ARG A 7 -11.65 -2.95 4.20
N CYS A 8 -12.54 -3.89 3.90
CA CYS A 8 -12.63 -4.46 2.56
C CYS A 8 -14.05 -4.64 2.01
N VAL A 9 -15.09 -4.24 2.74
CA VAL A 9 -16.47 -4.34 2.27
C VAL A 9 -17.11 -2.96 2.27
N TYR A 10 -17.53 -2.51 1.10
CA TYR A 10 -18.11 -1.19 0.88
C TYR A 10 -19.44 -1.30 0.14
N GLY A 11 -20.32 -0.32 0.36
CA GLY A 11 -21.55 -0.19 -0.43
C GLY A 11 -21.22 0.01 -1.92
N PHE A 12 -22.07 -0.51 -2.80
CA PHE A 12 -21.83 -0.52 -4.26
C PHE A 12 -21.40 0.84 -4.82
N LYS A 13 -22.09 1.91 -4.44
CA LYS A 13 -21.79 3.28 -4.89
C LYS A 13 -20.38 3.70 -4.48
N LYS A 14 -20.01 3.55 -3.20
CA LYS A 14 -18.69 3.91 -2.69
C LYS A 14 -17.57 3.06 -3.30
N ALA A 15 -17.80 1.76 -3.47
CA ALA A 15 -16.85 0.86 -4.14
C ALA A 15 -16.59 1.28 -5.60
N LEU A 16 -17.62 1.77 -6.30
CA LEU A 16 -17.48 2.27 -7.67
C LEU A 16 -16.74 3.61 -7.72
N GLU A 17 -17.06 4.55 -6.83
CA GLU A 17 -16.35 5.83 -6.69
C GLU A 17 -14.84 5.61 -6.45
N HIS A 18 -14.49 4.68 -5.56
CA HIS A 18 -13.09 4.30 -5.31
C HIS A 18 -12.41 3.76 -6.58
N LYS A 19 -13.11 2.88 -7.31
CA LYS A 19 -12.60 2.28 -8.55
C LYS A 19 -12.33 3.33 -9.63
N GLU A 20 -13.23 4.31 -9.79
CA GLU A 20 -13.11 5.35 -10.81
C GLU A 20 -11.89 6.27 -10.59
N LYS A 21 -11.53 6.50 -9.33
CA LYS A 21 -10.31 7.24 -8.95
C LYS A 21 -9.02 6.44 -9.19
N LYS A 22 -9.11 5.12 -9.30
CA LYS A 22 -7.94 4.24 -9.37
C LYS A 22 -7.29 4.30 -10.75
N VAL A 23 -6.04 4.77 -10.80
CA VAL A 23 -5.26 4.82 -12.03
C VAL A 23 -4.53 3.50 -12.28
N LEU A 24 -4.32 3.19 -13.56
CA LEU A 24 -3.48 2.07 -13.97
C LEU A 24 -1.99 2.46 -13.95
N LYS A 25 -1.11 1.46 -14.02
CA LYS A 25 0.36 1.65 -14.00
C LYS A 25 0.88 2.66 -15.03
N GLN A 26 0.22 2.78 -16.18
CA GLN A 26 0.56 3.74 -17.23
C GLN A 26 0.36 5.19 -16.77
N GLY A 27 -0.62 5.44 -15.89
CA GLY A 27 -0.89 6.77 -15.36
C GLY A 27 0.22 7.30 -14.44
N VAL A 28 1.07 6.43 -13.90
CA VAL A 28 2.20 6.80 -13.02
C VAL A 28 3.39 7.35 -13.82
N TRP A 29 3.52 6.97 -15.08
CA TRP A 29 4.67 7.33 -15.91
C TRP A 29 4.81 8.84 -16.04
N GLY A 30 5.99 9.37 -15.70
CA GLY A 30 6.26 10.81 -15.76
C GLY A 30 5.50 11.68 -14.75
N GLY A 31 4.65 11.10 -13.90
CA GLY A 31 3.93 11.82 -12.85
C GLY A 31 4.75 11.99 -11.57
N ARG A 32 4.36 12.97 -10.74
CA ARG A 32 4.83 13.08 -9.35
C ARG A 32 3.88 12.32 -8.45
N ILE A 33 4.39 11.40 -7.63
CA ILE A 33 3.55 10.54 -6.80
C ILE A 33 3.82 10.74 -5.31
N GLY A 34 2.76 10.94 -4.52
CA GLY A 34 2.82 10.98 -3.05
C GLY A 34 2.43 9.63 -2.47
N ILE A 35 3.24 9.04 -1.62
CA ILE A 35 3.10 7.67 -1.12
C ILE A 35 2.94 7.66 0.39
N ASP A 36 1.84 7.06 0.85
CA ASP A 36 1.65 6.66 2.23
C ASP A 36 2.56 5.46 2.52
N GLY A 37 3.69 5.75 3.17
CA GLY A 37 4.76 4.79 3.36
C GLY A 37 4.34 3.61 4.22
N TYR A 38 3.54 3.82 5.27
CA TYR A 38 3.12 2.74 6.16
C TYR A 38 2.09 1.84 5.50
N ASN A 39 1.10 2.42 4.82
CA ASN A 39 0.06 1.63 4.17
C ASN A 39 0.64 0.67 3.12
N VAL A 40 1.55 1.17 2.28
CA VAL A 40 2.20 0.34 1.25
C VAL A 40 3.16 -0.66 1.88
N LEU A 41 4.03 -0.21 2.80
CA LEU A 41 5.06 -1.06 3.40
C LEU A 41 4.44 -2.24 4.16
N ILE A 42 3.48 -1.98 5.04
CA ILE A 42 2.84 -3.03 5.86
C ILE A 42 2.14 -4.05 4.97
N THR A 43 1.48 -3.62 3.90
CA THR A 43 0.79 -4.53 2.98
C THR A 43 1.78 -5.46 2.27
N VAL A 44 2.93 -4.93 1.82
CA VAL A 44 3.99 -5.73 1.18
C VAL A 44 4.67 -6.65 2.20
N GLU A 45 4.97 -6.18 3.41
CA GLU A 45 5.55 -7.00 4.48
C GLU A 45 4.63 -8.16 4.87
N SER A 46 3.34 -7.89 5.06
CA SER A 46 2.34 -8.92 5.37
C SER A 46 2.31 -10.00 4.31
N SER A 47 2.34 -9.60 3.04
CA SER A 47 2.45 -10.56 1.94
C SER A 47 3.75 -11.38 2.00
N LEU A 48 4.90 -10.74 2.23
CA LEU A 48 6.19 -11.44 2.34
C LEU A 48 6.24 -12.44 3.51
N GLN A 49 5.45 -12.20 4.55
CA GLN A 49 5.32 -13.06 5.72
C GLN A 49 4.24 -14.14 5.56
N GLY A 50 3.62 -14.25 4.38
CA GLY A 50 2.53 -15.19 4.13
C GLY A 50 1.24 -14.86 4.91
N LYS A 51 1.11 -13.63 5.41
CA LYS A 51 -0.13 -13.17 6.06
C LYS A 51 -1.19 -12.91 5.00
N LEU A 52 -2.43 -12.88 5.48
CA LEU A 52 -3.61 -12.68 4.62
C LEU A 52 -3.67 -11.22 4.15
N VAL A 53 -3.57 -11.04 2.83
CA VAL A 53 -3.82 -9.79 2.11
C VAL A 53 -4.98 -10.02 1.15
N ILE A 54 -5.92 -9.09 1.09
CA ILE A 54 -7.18 -9.26 0.37
C ILE A 54 -7.29 -8.21 -0.74
N PHE A 55 -7.71 -8.64 -1.93
CA PHE A 55 -8.27 -7.77 -2.95
C PHE A 55 -9.75 -7.52 -2.61
N CYS A 56 -10.01 -6.33 -2.07
CA CYS A 56 -11.29 -5.90 -1.52
C CYS A 56 -12.33 -5.66 -2.63
N ASP A 57 -13.59 -5.42 -2.26
CA ASP A 57 -14.69 -5.23 -3.23
C ASP A 57 -14.63 -3.88 -3.97
N ASP A 58 -13.97 -2.88 -3.38
CA ASP A 58 -13.64 -1.56 -3.92
C ASP A 58 -12.39 -1.52 -4.79
N TYR A 59 -11.88 -2.70 -5.19
CA TYR A 59 -10.77 -2.89 -6.12
C TYR A 59 -9.39 -2.51 -5.56
N PHE A 60 -9.21 -2.35 -4.25
CA PHE A 60 -7.90 -2.15 -3.62
C PHE A 60 -7.39 -3.40 -2.91
N VAL A 61 -6.07 -3.51 -2.79
CA VAL A 61 -5.40 -4.55 -2.01
C VAL A 61 -5.11 -4.00 -0.61
N ARG A 62 -5.56 -4.71 0.43
CA ARG A 62 -5.33 -4.30 1.83
C ARG A 62 -4.86 -5.47 2.69
N ASP A 63 -3.93 -5.15 3.59
CA ASP A 63 -3.69 -5.96 4.78
C ASP A 63 -4.93 -6.00 5.68
N VAL A 64 -5.24 -7.20 6.17
CA VAL A 64 -6.30 -7.46 7.17
C VAL A 64 -5.77 -8.26 8.36
N SER A 65 -4.43 -8.34 8.52
CA SER A 65 -3.79 -9.23 9.49
C SER A 65 -3.82 -8.69 10.93
N ALA A 66 -4.40 -7.51 11.15
CA ALA A 66 -4.65 -6.92 12.47
C ALA A 66 -3.40 -6.59 13.28
N VAL A 67 -2.20 -6.69 12.70
CA VAL A 67 -0.95 -6.49 13.43
C VAL A 67 -0.76 -4.99 13.70
N HIS A 68 -1.38 -4.53 14.79
CA HIS A 68 -1.13 -3.23 15.39
C HIS A 68 -0.01 -3.42 16.41
N GLY A 69 1.15 -2.86 16.12
CA GLY A 69 2.30 -2.90 17.01
C GLY A 69 3.31 -1.86 16.57
N LYS A 70 4.26 -1.52 17.46
CA LYS A 70 5.39 -0.65 17.12
C LYS A 70 6.12 -1.29 15.93
N HIS A 71 6.06 -0.65 14.76
CA HIS A 71 6.76 -1.14 13.58
C HIS A 71 8.26 -1.17 13.87
N LYS A 72 8.85 -2.36 13.88
CA LYS A 72 10.29 -2.57 14.03
C LYS A 72 10.88 -2.80 12.65
N ILE A 73 12.03 -2.19 12.39
CA ILE A 73 12.76 -2.43 11.15
C ILE A 73 13.36 -3.85 11.21
N THR A 74 12.97 -4.68 10.25
CA THR A 74 13.40 -6.08 10.14
C THR A 74 14.02 -6.37 8.77
N PRO A 75 14.63 -7.56 8.56
CA PRO A 75 15.03 -7.99 7.22
C PRO A 75 13.87 -8.01 6.21
N VAL A 76 12.64 -8.27 6.68
CA VAL A 76 11.43 -8.21 5.84
C VAL A 76 11.15 -6.77 5.39
N THR A 77 11.32 -5.79 6.29
CA THR A 77 11.17 -4.37 5.99
C THR A 77 12.12 -3.92 4.87
N LEU A 78 13.40 -4.29 4.97
CA LEU A 78 14.39 -3.99 3.94
C LEU A 78 14.04 -4.66 2.61
N LYS A 79 13.59 -5.92 2.65
CA LYS A 79 13.14 -6.63 1.44
C LYS A 79 11.92 -5.93 0.82
N ALA A 80 10.93 -5.55 1.61
CA ALA A 80 9.73 -4.84 1.15
C ALA A 80 10.10 -3.51 0.49
N LEU A 81 10.92 -2.67 1.13
CA LEU A 81 11.39 -1.41 0.55
C LEU A 81 12.10 -1.60 -0.79
N ARG A 82 12.96 -2.61 -0.92
CA ARG A 82 13.64 -2.93 -2.20
C ARG A 82 12.65 -3.35 -3.29
N LEU A 83 11.65 -4.18 -2.96
CA LEU A 83 10.62 -4.57 -3.93
C LEU A 83 9.77 -3.38 -4.38
N ILE A 84 9.43 -2.48 -3.45
CA ILE A 84 8.71 -1.24 -3.74
C ILE A 84 9.55 -0.36 -4.67
N ALA A 85 10.80 -0.08 -4.31
CA ALA A 85 11.72 0.74 -5.12
C ALA A 85 11.91 0.19 -6.54
N LYS A 86 12.19 -1.11 -6.67
CA LYS A 86 12.30 -1.78 -7.99
C LYS A 86 11.02 -1.72 -8.79
N THR A 87 9.86 -1.78 -8.13
CA THR A 87 8.58 -1.65 -8.82
C THR A 87 8.40 -0.23 -9.35
N LEU A 88 8.63 0.79 -8.52
CA LEU A 88 8.58 2.20 -8.90
C LEU A 88 9.55 2.56 -10.03
N LYS A 89 10.79 2.04 -9.99
CA LYS A 89 11.76 2.21 -11.07
C LYS A 89 11.21 1.80 -12.44
N ASN A 90 10.42 0.73 -12.48
CA ASN A 90 9.79 0.27 -13.72
C ASN A 90 8.57 1.10 -14.13
N LEU A 91 7.90 1.74 -13.17
CA LEU A 91 6.79 2.67 -13.44
C LEU A 91 7.29 4.03 -13.94
N LYS A 92 8.57 4.36 -13.69
CA LYS A 92 9.25 5.59 -14.12
C LYS A 92 8.47 6.87 -13.75
N PRO A 93 8.14 7.09 -12.47
CA PRO A 93 7.61 8.38 -12.03
C PRO A 93 8.67 9.47 -12.23
N LYS A 94 8.23 10.73 -12.38
CA LYS A 94 9.12 11.90 -12.42
C LYS A 94 9.74 12.17 -11.05
N SER A 95 8.96 12.04 -9.98
CA SER A 95 9.45 12.09 -8.60
C SER A 95 8.54 11.32 -7.65
N VAL A 96 9.10 10.91 -6.51
CA VAL A 96 8.44 10.11 -5.47
C VAL A 96 8.54 10.84 -4.14
N GLY A 97 7.41 11.09 -3.49
CA GLY A 97 7.34 11.55 -2.12
C GLY A 97 6.89 10.39 -1.26
N LEU A 98 7.77 9.83 -0.42
CA LEU A 98 7.44 8.73 0.50
C LEU A 98 7.38 9.27 1.93
N PHE A 99 6.18 9.25 2.51
CA PHE A 99 5.91 9.87 3.81
C PHE A 99 5.55 8.83 4.85
N PHE A 100 6.24 8.89 5.99
CA PHE A 100 5.92 8.11 7.18
C PHE A 100 5.44 9.06 8.29
N ASP A 101 4.44 8.65 9.06
CA ASP A 101 4.00 9.44 10.22
C ASP A 101 5.07 9.40 11.31
N SER A 102 5.62 10.56 11.66
CA SER A 102 6.64 10.74 12.69
C SER A 102 6.21 10.32 14.10
N GLN A 103 4.90 10.20 14.36
CA GLN A 103 4.38 9.72 15.64
C GLN A 103 4.62 8.22 15.84
N VAL A 104 4.86 7.46 14.76
CA VAL A 104 5.23 6.05 14.85
C VAL A 104 6.71 5.93 15.20
N SER A 105 7.04 5.05 16.15
CA SER A 105 8.43 4.83 16.56
C SER A 105 9.29 4.40 15.36
N TYR A 106 10.51 4.93 15.29
CA TYR A 106 11.50 4.66 14.24
C TYR A 106 11.19 5.18 12.83
N SER A 107 10.13 5.98 12.63
CA SER A 107 9.80 6.55 11.31
C SER A 107 10.96 7.29 10.65
N GLY A 108 11.72 8.08 11.41
CA GLY A 108 12.89 8.80 10.87
C GLY A 108 13.97 7.86 10.34
N LYS A 109 14.26 6.78 11.06
CA LYS A 109 15.22 5.75 10.62
C LYS A 109 14.70 5.00 9.40
N LEU A 110 13.41 4.69 9.37
CA LEU A 110 12.76 4.04 8.23
C LEU A 110 12.79 4.91 6.97
N ALA A 111 12.50 6.21 7.10
CA ALA A 111 12.60 7.19 6.02
C ALA A 111 14.03 7.30 5.48
N SER A 112 15.04 7.30 6.36
CA SER A 112 16.45 7.30 5.96
C SER A 112 16.84 6.04 5.18
N LEU A 113 16.41 4.86 5.62
CA LEU A 113 16.69 3.60 4.91
C LEU A 113 15.97 3.54 3.56
N ALA A 114 14.72 4.01 3.51
CA ALA A 114 13.98 4.09 2.26
C ALA A 114 14.65 5.04 1.29
N ARG A 115 15.16 6.20 1.77
CA ARG A 115 15.93 7.14 0.96
C ARG A 115 17.13 6.47 0.30
N GLU A 116 17.98 5.81 1.08
CA GLU A 116 19.16 5.10 0.57
C GLU A 116 18.78 4.11 -0.53
N ILE A 117 17.84 3.20 -0.25
CA ILE A 117 17.40 2.17 -1.20
C ILE A 117 16.79 2.76 -2.49
N PHE A 118 16.00 3.83 -2.37
CA PHE A 118 15.30 4.40 -3.51
C PHE A 118 16.25 5.21 -4.39
N LEU A 119 17.18 5.96 -3.79
CA LEU A 119 18.23 6.66 -4.52
C LEU A 119 19.14 5.68 -5.26
N ASP A 120 19.52 4.56 -4.63
CA ASP A 120 20.31 3.49 -5.27
C ASP A 120 19.59 2.87 -6.49
N GLU A 121 18.26 2.81 -6.47
CA GLU A 121 17.47 2.36 -7.62
C GLU A 121 17.27 3.45 -8.70
N GLY A 122 17.78 4.67 -8.46
CA GLY A 122 17.73 5.80 -9.39
C GLY A 122 16.44 6.63 -9.30
N LEU A 123 15.66 6.48 -8.23
CA LEU A 123 14.47 7.29 -7.99
C LEU A 123 14.85 8.66 -7.42
N LYS A 124 14.03 9.68 -7.70
CA LYS A 124 14.22 11.05 -7.20
C LYS A 124 13.02 11.46 -6.34
N GLY A 125 13.27 12.26 -5.30
CA GLY A 125 12.22 12.92 -4.53
C GLY A 125 12.46 12.88 -3.03
N ASP A 126 11.38 13.04 -2.26
CA ASP A 126 11.41 13.27 -0.83
C ASP A 126 11.08 12.01 -0.04
N PHE A 127 11.92 11.67 0.94
CA PHE A 127 11.76 10.50 1.80
C PHE A 127 11.81 10.95 3.25
N LEU A 128 10.65 11.13 3.87
CA LEU A 128 10.53 11.91 5.11
C LEU A 128 9.62 11.23 6.13
N ALA A 129 9.97 11.45 7.41
CA ALA A 129 9.05 11.25 8.52
C ALA A 129 8.45 12.60 8.91
N VAL A 130 7.12 12.71 8.95
CA VAL A 130 6.39 13.99 9.07
C VAL A 130 5.22 13.84 10.05
N LYS A 131 4.79 14.94 10.69
CA LYS A 131 3.65 14.90 11.65
C LYS A 131 2.30 14.61 11.01
N GLN A 132 2.13 14.97 9.75
CA GLN A 132 0.87 14.82 9.00
C GLN A 132 1.16 14.14 7.66
N ALA A 133 1.42 12.84 7.69
CA ALA A 133 1.79 12.07 6.51
C ALA A 133 0.72 12.12 5.43
N ASP A 134 -0.55 11.92 5.79
CA ASP A 134 -1.68 12.02 4.87
C ASP A 134 -1.71 13.35 4.12
N ASN A 135 -1.49 14.47 4.83
CA ASN A 135 -1.46 15.79 4.19
C ASN A 135 -0.29 15.93 3.22
N GLN A 136 0.87 15.35 3.51
CA GLN A 136 1.98 15.34 2.55
C GLN A 136 1.65 14.49 1.32
N VAL A 137 1.04 13.32 1.51
CA VAL A 137 0.59 12.44 0.41
C VAL A 137 -0.38 13.16 -0.52
N LEU A 138 -1.37 13.87 0.05
CA LEU A 138 -2.41 14.58 -0.69
C LEU A 138 -1.86 15.76 -1.50
N ASN A 139 -0.81 16.43 -1.01
CA ASN A 139 -0.32 17.69 -1.59
C ASN A 139 0.98 17.55 -2.40
N TYR A 140 1.62 16.38 -2.42
CA TYR A 140 2.94 16.23 -3.03
C TYR A 140 2.92 16.31 -4.57
N GLY A 141 1.91 15.70 -5.20
CA GLY A 141 1.97 15.45 -6.64
C GLY A 141 0.62 15.17 -7.26
N ASP A 142 0.69 14.56 -8.45
CA ASP A 142 -0.44 14.39 -9.35
C ASP A 142 -1.27 13.14 -8.99
N ILE A 143 -0.67 12.21 -8.24
CA ILE A 143 -1.25 10.91 -7.90
C ILE A 143 -0.89 10.57 -6.45
N ALA A 144 -1.89 10.27 -5.64
CA ALA A 144 -1.68 9.67 -4.32
C ALA A 144 -1.48 8.16 -4.44
N VAL A 145 -0.71 7.56 -3.54
CA VAL A 145 -0.45 6.14 -3.49
C VAL A 145 -0.76 5.65 -2.09
N SER A 146 -1.94 5.04 -1.95
CA SER A 146 -2.40 4.39 -0.73
C SER A 146 -3.55 3.45 -1.09
N SER A 147 -3.91 2.59 -0.14
CA SER A 147 -5.18 1.87 -0.11
C SER A 147 -6.09 2.36 1.02
N ASP A 148 -5.67 3.34 1.83
CA ASP A 148 -6.50 3.87 2.91
C ASP A 148 -7.67 4.68 2.36
N THR A 149 -8.89 4.40 2.86
CA THR A 149 -10.10 5.10 2.43
C THR A 149 -10.09 6.58 2.74
N VAL A 150 -9.40 7.00 3.81
CA VAL A 150 -9.29 8.43 4.15
C VAL A 150 -8.59 9.20 3.03
N ILE A 151 -7.56 8.59 2.42
CA ILE A 151 -6.85 9.17 1.27
C ILE A 151 -7.67 9.01 0.00
N ILE A 152 -8.22 7.81 -0.27
CA ILE A 152 -9.06 7.55 -1.46
C ILE A 152 -10.22 8.54 -1.56
N ASP A 153 -10.89 8.84 -0.45
CA ASP A 153 -12.04 9.73 -0.42
C ASP A 153 -11.67 11.18 -0.83
N ARG A 154 -10.41 11.59 -0.64
CA ARG A 154 -9.95 12.99 -0.79
C ARG A 154 -9.20 13.29 -2.10
N VAL A 155 -8.92 12.28 -2.91
CA VAL A 155 -8.13 12.43 -4.15
C VAL A 155 -8.93 12.14 -5.39
N GLU A 156 -8.52 12.73 -6.51
CA GLU A 156 -9.08 12.43 -7.83
C GLU A 156 -8.38 11.22 -8.48
N LYS A 157 -7.08 11.05 -8.21
CA LYS A 157 -6.25 9.98 -8.78
C LYS A 157 -5.50 9.27 -7.68
N ILE A 158 -5.68 7.95 -7.62
CA ILE A 158 -4.97 7.10 -6.68
C ILE A 158 -4.40 5.86 -7.34
N PHE A 159 -3.20 5.46 -6.93
CA PHE A 159 -2.54 4.26 -7.42
C PHE A 159 -2.30 3.25 -6.28
N ASP A 160 -2.57 1.98 -6.55
CA ASP A 160 -2.37 0.89 -5.60
C ASP A 160 -1.02 0.22 -5.85
N LEU A 161 0.03 0.82 -5.26
CA LEU A 161 1.40 0.32 -5.44
C LEU A 161 1.61 -1.04 -4.75
N ALA A 162 0.91 -1.31 -3.64
CA ALA A 162 1.00 -2.60 -2.97
C ALA A 162 0.48 -3.72 -3.87
N GLU A 163 -0.67 -3.51 -4.54
CA GLU A 163 -1.17 -4.46 -5.55
C GLU A 163 -0.13 -4.72 -6.66
N GLU A 164 0.45 -3.66 -7.23
CA GLU A 164 1.42 -3.79 -8.32
C GLU A 164 2.65 -4.58 -7.87
N VAL A 165 3.18 -4.31 -6.67
CA VAL A 165 4.29 -5.08 -6.08
C VAL A 165 3.90 -6.55 -5.92
N LEU A 166 2.75 -6.84 -5.30
CA LEU A 166 2.33 -8.22 -5.03
C LEU A 166 2.14 -9.03 -6.33
N ARG A 167 1.54 -8.41 -7.35
CA ARG A 167 1.33 -9.05 -8.66
C ARG A 167 2.65 -9.28 -9.40
N LYS A 168 3.50 -8.26 -9.46
CA LYS A 168 4.78 -8.31 -10.18
C LYS A 168 5.71 -9.37 -9.62
N TRP A 169 5.79 -9.45 -8.29
CA TRP A 169 6.72 -10.35 -7.59
C TRP A 169 6.08 -11.68 -7.16
N LYS A 170 4.81 -11.91 -7.53
CA LYS A 170 4.05 -13.14 -7.23
C LYS A 170 4.11 -13.54 -5.75
N LEU A 171 4.04 -12.56 -4.85
CA LEU A 171 4.36 -12.75 -3.43
C LEU A 171 3.38 -13.65 -2.69
N VAL A 172 2.07 -13.55 -3.00
CA VAL A 172 1.03 -14.42 -2.42
C VAL A 172 -0.16 -14.56 -3.36
N LYS A 173 -0.98 -15.59 -3.10
CA LYS A 173 -2.31 -15.71 -3.68
C LYS A 173 -3.21 -14.61 -3.11
N LEU A 174 -3.54 -13.62 -3.94
CA LEU A 174 -4.51 -12.58 -3.61
C LEU A 174 -5.92 -13.17 -3.59
N LEU A 175 -6.51 -13.28 -2.40
CA LEU A 175 -7.92 -13.65 -2.25
C LEU A 175 -8.79 -12.45 -2.59
N ASN A 176 -9.84 -12.68 -3.37
CA ASN A 176 -10.62 -11.63 -4.03
C ASN A 176 -12.05 -11.72 -3.50
N LEU A 177 -12.52 -10.70 -2.78
CA LEU A 177 -13.85 -10.72 -2.18
C LEU A 177 -14.98 -10.72 -3.19
N ARG A 178 -14.72 -10.41 -4.45
CA ARG A 178 -15.69 -10.49 -5.53
C ARG A 178 -15.83 -11.89 -6.12
N ARG A 179 -15.03 -12.87 -5.68
CA ARG A 179 -15.09 -14.27 -6.12
C ARG A 179 -15.62 -15.17 -5.00
N VAL A 180 -16.77 -15.80 -5.20
CA VAL A 180 -17.42 -16.68 -4.20
C VAL A 180 -16.49 -17.79 -3.71
N SER A 181 -15.68 -18.38 -4.59
CA SER A 181 -14.70 -19.40 -4.22
C SER A 181 -13.64 -18.87 -3.24
N HIS A 182 -13.17 -17.64 -3.45
CA HIS A 182 -12.20 -16.99 -2.56
C HIS A 182 -12.85 -16.57 -1.24
N ILE A 183 -14.13 -16.16 -1.22
CA ILE A 183 -14.86 -15.88 0.03
C ILE A 183 -14.89 -17.12 0.92
N ARG A 184 -15.20 -18.30 0.35
CA ARG A 184 -15.19 -19.57 1.09
C ARG A 184 -13.80 -19.89 1.64
N GLU A 185 -12.75 -19.61 0.88
CA GLU A 185 -11.35 -19.80 1.31
C GLU A 185 -10.97 -18.86 2.45
N ILE A 186 -11.34 -17.58 2.37
CA ILE A 186 -11.17 -16.59 3.43
C ILE A 186 -11.85 -17.08 4.71
N TYR A 187 -13.09 -17.56 4.62
CA TYR A 187 -13.83 -18.08 5.76
C TYR A 187 -13.12 -19.28 6.41
N LYS A 188 -12.60 -20.21 5.61
CA LYS A 188 -11.80 -21.34 6.10
C LYS A 188 -10.53 -20.89 6.83
N ILE A 189 -9.80 -19.91 6.29
CA ILE A 189 -8.59 -19.36 6.93
C ILE A 189 -8.92 -18.72 8.28
N LEU A 190 -10.05 -18.02 8.36
CA LEU A 190 -10.48 -17.37 9.59
C LEU A 190 -10.91 -18.38 10.66
N LEU A 191 -11.64 -19.43 10.28
CA LEU A 191 -12.04 -20.50 11.21
C LEU A 191 -10.85 -21.27 11.77
N LYS A 192 -9.79 -21.50 10.98
CA LYS A 192 -8.57 -22.18 11.47
C LYS A 192 -7.75 -21.36 12.46
N LYS A 193 -8.04 -20.06 12.61
CA LYS A 193 -7.36 -19.14 13.54
C LYS A 193 -8.17 -18.85 14.81
N LEU A 194 -9.40 -19.36 14.88
CA LEU A 194 -10.24 -19.37 16.08
C LEU A 194 -10.00 -20.70 16.82
#